data_AF-T1PMY7-F1
#
_entry.id   AF-T1PMY7-F1
#
_cell.length_a   1.000
_cell.length_b   1.000
_cell.length_c   1.000
_cell.angle_alpha   90.00
_cell.angle_beta   90.00
_cell.angle_gamma   90.00
#
_symmetry.space_group_name_H-M   'P 1'
#
loop_
_entity.id
_entity.type
_entity.pdbx_description
1 polymer ?
#
loop_
_entity_poly.entity_id
_entity_poly.type
_entity_poly.pdbx_seq_one_letter_code
_entity_poly.pdbx_strand_id
1 'polypeptide(L)'
;MNEGLTSYQRKFVSEVRRCDEMERKIRFIENEIRKDDINIPVLEPETIPPAPKPREMIDLEAQLEKTEKEIIELAQNDVNLKSNYLELTEMLRVLEKTQGFFEEQQVVNMELSKNAEDHHHGGGGHLGFVAGVVGRDREFAFERMLWRVARGNVF
;
A
#
# COMPACT_ATOMS: atom_id res chain seq x y z
N MET A 1 -49.60 -16.32 -18.68
CA MET A 1 -48.44 -15.40 -18.57
C MET A 1 -48.68 -14.46 -17.40
N ASN A 2 -47.64 -14.08 -16.67
CA ASN A 2 -47.73 -13.25 -15.46
C ASN A 2 -47.71 -11.74 -15.80
N GLU A 3 -48.65 -11.30 -16.65
CA GLU A 3 -48.69 -9.94 -17.18
C GLU A 3 -49.16 -8.89 -16.15
N GLY A 4 -49.86 -9.32 -15.08
CA GLY A 4 -50.35 -8.44 -14.01
C GLY A 4 -49.50 -8.39 -12.73
N LEU A 5 -48.36 -9.10 -12.68
CA LEU A 5 -47.49 -9.12 -11.50
C LEU A 5 -46.28 -8.22 -11.70
N THR A 6 -46.08 -7.28 -10.76
CA THR A 6 -44.89 -6.45 -10.67
C THR A 6 -43.66 -7.34 -10.55
N SER A 7 -42.50 -6.92 -11.08
CA SER A 7 -41.25 -7.71 -11.10
C SER A 7 -40.92 -8.36 -9.76
N TYR A 8 -41.15 -7.64 -8.64
CA TYR A 8 -40.90 -8.10 -7.26
C TYR A 8 -41.91 -9.11 -6.69
N GLN A 9 -43.10 -9.23 -7.29
CA GLN A 9 -44.17 -10.14 -6.83
C GLN A 9 -44.09 -11.52 -7.52
N ARG A 10 -43.09 -11.71 -8.38
CA ARG A 10 -42.91 -12.97 -9.11
C ARG A 10 -42.27 -14.01 -8.18
N LYS A 11 -42.61 -15.28 -8.42
CA LYS A 11 -42.27 -16.41 -7.53
C LYS A 11 -40.76 -16.66 -7.32
N PHE A 12 -39.89 -16.22 -8.24
CA PHE A 12 -38.45 -16.57 -8.25
C PHE A 12 -37.50 -15.35 -8.13
N VAL A 13 -37.97 -14.25 -7.55
CA VAL A 13 -37.18 -13.00 -7.48
C VAL A 13 -35.94 -13.15 -6.60
N SER A 14 -36.04 -13.92 -5.52
CA SER A 14 -34.91 -14.22 -4.61
C SER A 14 -33.77 -14.93 -5.33
N GLU A 15 -34.09 -15.89 -6.20
CA GLU A 15 -33.15 -16.72 -6.93
C GLU A 15 -32.47 -15.92 -8.03
N VAL A 16 -33.22 -15.05 -8.72
CA VAL A 16 -32.65 -14.10 -9.69
C VAL A 16 -31.67 -13.16 -9.01
N ARG A 17 -32.01 -12.60 -7.85
CA ARG A 17 -31.09 -11.75 -7.07
C ARG A 17 -29.83 -12.49 -6.62
N ARG A 18 -29.97 -13.75 -6.23
CA ARG A 18 -28.84 -14.59 -5.83
C ARG A 18 -27.86 -14.81 -6.99
N CYS A 19 -28.39 -15.10 -8.19
CA CYS A 19 -27.56 -15.22 -9.39
C CYS A 19 -26.88 -13.89 -9.76
N ASP A 20 -27.57 -12.76 -9.62
CA ASP A 20 -27.02 -11.42 -9.89
C ASP A 20 -25.84 -11.09 -8.93
N GLU A 21 -25.97 -11.42 -7.65
CA GLU A 21 -24.86 -11.27 -6.69
C GLU A 21 -23.69 -12.22 -7.02
N MET A 22 -23.95 -13.48 -7.38
CA MET A 22 -22.89 -14.40 -7.81
C MET A 22 -22.19 -13.90 -9.08
N GLU A 23 -22.94 -13.36 -10.05
CA GLU A 23 -22.38 -12.77 -11.26
C GLU A 23 -21.50 -11.55 -10.92
N ARG A 24 -21.94 -10.68 -10.01
CA ARG A 24 -21.12 -9.58 -9.50
C ARG A 24 -19.79 -10.07 -8.92
N LYS A 25 -19.79 -11.13 -8.11
CA LYS A 25 -18.56 -11.71 -7.54
C LYS A 25 -17.63 -12.26 -8.63
N ILE A 26 -18.19 -12.96 -9.61
CA ILE A 26 -17.42 -13.48 -10.76
C ILE A 26 -16.77 -12.34 -11.54
N ARG A 27 -17.51 -11.27 -11.83
CA ARG A 27 -16.96 -10.08 -12.52
C ARG A 27 -15.83 -9.42 -11.72
N PHE A 28 -15.94 -9.37 -10.40
CA PHE A 28 -14.86 -8.88 -9.55
C PHE A 28 -13.61 -9.75 -9.66
N ILE A 29 -13.76 -11.08 -9.51
CA ILE A 29 -12.66 -12.04 -9.65
C ILE A 29 -12.00 -11.95 -11.03
N GLU A 30 -12.80 -11.90 -12.09
CA GLU A 30 -12.31 -11.77 -13.47
C GLU A 30 -11.47 -10.50 -13.66
N ASN A 31 -11.90 -9.37 -13.10
CA ASN A 31 -11.16 -8.12 -13.17
C ASN A 31 -9.82 -8.18 -12.41
N GLU A 32 -9.78 -8.81 -11.23
CA GLU A 32 -8.52 -8.99 -10.48
C GLU A 32 -7.56 -9.92 -11.23
N ILE A 33 -8.07 -11.01 -11.84
CA ILE A 33 -7.24 -11.91 -12.67
C ILE A 33 -6.64 -11.17 -13.87
N ARG A 34 -7.43 -10.35 -14.56
CA ARG A 34 -6.96 -9.55 -15.71
C ARG A 34 -5.96 -8.46 -15.29
N LYS A 35 -6.13 -7.89 -14.10
CA LYS A 35 -5.21 -6.89 -13.54
C LYS A 35 -3.82 -7.48 -13.27
N ASP A 36 -3.77 -8.77 -12.93
CA ASP A 36 -2.53 -9.54 -12.75
C ASP A 36 -1.99 -10.14 -14.07
N ASP A 37 -2.54 -9.75 -15.22
CA ASP A 37 -2.16 -10.21 -16.57
C ASP A 37 -2.28 -11.74 -16.77
N ILE A 38 -3.21 -12.36 -16.04
CA ILE A 38 -3.48 -13.80 -16.16
C ILE A 38 -4.56 -14.01 -17.23
N ASN A 39 -4.23 -14.78 -18.26
CA ASN A 39 -5.17 -15.06 -19.35
C ASN A 39 -6.17 -16.15 -18.95
N ILE A 40 -7.47 -15.83 -19.04
CA ILE A 40 -8.55 -16.80 -18.80
C ILE A 40 -8.77 -17.60 -20.09
N PRO A 41 -8.63 -18.93 -20.07
CA PRO A 41 -8.85 -19.75 -21.25
C PRO A 41 -10.31 -19.66 -21.70
N VAL A 42 -10.52 -19.37 -22.98
CA VAL A 42 -11.85 -19.41 -23.59
C VAL A 42 -12.27 -20.87 -23.72
N LEU A 43 -13.40 -21.22 -23.11
CA LEU A 43 -13.97 -22.56 -23.23
C LEU A 43 -14.56 -22.75 -24.63
N GLU A 44 -14.24 -23.89 -25.25
CA GLU A 44 -14.88 -24.29 -26.50
C GLU A 44 -16.33 -24.69 -26.25
N PRO A 45 -17.25 -24.51 -27.23
CA PRO A 45 -18.67 -24.80 -27.06
C PRO A 45 -18.99 -26.22 -26.56
N GLU A 46 -18.16 -27.20 -26.92
CA GLU A 46 -18.32 -28.60 -26.51
C GLU A 46 -17.91 -28.87 -25.05
N THR A 47 -17.19 -27.94 -24.43
CA THR A 47 -16.68 -28.04 -23.06
C THR A 47 -17.55 -27.31 -22.02
N ILE A 48 -18.62 -26.65 -22.47
CA ILE A 48 -19.54 -25.92 -21.59
C ILE A 48 -20.31 -26.93 -20.73
N PRO A 49 -20.17 -26.89 -19.39
CA PRO A 49 -20.86 -27.83 -18.53
C PRO A 49 -22.39 -27.57 -18.57
N PRO A 50 -23.20 -28.61 -18.34
CA PRO A 50 -24.64 -28.44 -18.21
C PRO A 50 -24.99 -27.54 -17.03
N ALA A 51 -26.17 -26.93 -17.07
CA ALA A 51 -26.64 -26.06 -16.00
C ALA A 51 -26.64 -26.79 -14.64
N PRO A 52 -26.05 -26.17 -13.60
CA PRO A 52 -25.93 -26.80 -12.29
C PRO A 52 -27.28 -26.96 -11.61
N LYS A 53 -27.38 -27.94 -10.71
CA LYS A 53 -28.62 -28.17 -9.94
C LYS A 53 -28.76 -27.11 -8.84
N PRO A 54 -30.00 -26.79 -8.37
CA PRO A 54 -30.21 -25.79 -7.33
C PRO A 54 -29.45 -26.03 -6.01
N ARG A 55 -29.11 -27.29 -5.68
CA ARG A 55 -28.27 -27.62 -4.52
C ARG A 55 -26.82 -27.20 -4.72
N GLU A 56 -26.26 -27.49 -5.89
CA GLU A 56 -24.88 -27.14 -6.26
C GLU A 56 -24.69 -25.62 -6.31
N MET A 57 -25.75 -24.85 -6.61
CA MET A 57 -25.73 -23.38 -6.55
C MET A 57 -25.38 -22.85 -5.15
N ILE A 58 -25.77 -23.55 -4.08
CA ILE A 58 -25.44 -23.14 -2.70
C ILE A 58 -23.94 -23.30 -2.46
N ASP A 59 -23.37 -24.42 -2.89
CA ASP A 59 -21.95 -24.69 -2.72
C ASP A 59 -21.10 -23.72 -3.57
N LEU A 60 -21.54 -23.42 -4.80
CA LEU A 60 -20.91 -22.44 -5.68
C LEU A 60 -20.92 -21.03 -5.08
N GLU A 61 -22.03 -20.60 -4.47
CA GLU A 61 -22.09 -19.30 -3.81
C GLU A 61 -21.09 -19.23 -2.63
N ALA A 62 -21.04 -20.27 -1.80
CA ALA A 62 -20.12 -20.33 -0.68
C ALA A 62 -18.65 -20.31 -1.14
N GLN A 63 -18.34 -21.00 -2.24
CA GLN A 63 -17.01 -20.96 -2.85
C GLN A 63 -16.67 -19.57 -3.38
N LEU A 64 -17.57 -18.93 -4.14
CA LEU A 64 -17.37 -17.58 -4.66
C LEU A 64 -17.18 -16.56 -3.54
N GLU A 65 -17.97 -16.64 -2.48
CA GLU A 65 -17.84 -15.75 -1.32
C GLU A 65 -16.50 -15.92 -0.61
N LYS A 66 -16.07 -17.18 -0.41
CA LYS A 66 -14.77 -17.48 0.18
C LYS A 66 -13.64 -16.91 -0.67
N THR A 67 -13.65 -17.18 -1.98
CA THR A 67 -12.61 -16.71 -2.91
C THR A 67 -12.57 -15.18 -3.01
N GLU A 68 -13.73 -14.52 -3.10
CA GLU A 68 -13.81 -13.06 -3.10
C GLU A 68 -13.16 -12.47 -1.83
N LYS A 69 -13.51 -13.03 -0.67
CA LYS A 69 -12.95 -12.59 0.61
C LYS A 69 -11.43 -12.79 0.67
N GLU A 70 -10.94 -13.95 0.23
CA GLU A 70 -9.50 -14.24 0.17
C GLU A 70 -8.76 -13.24 -0.72
N ILE A 71 -9.30 -12.91 -1.90
CA ILE A 71 -8.68 -11.93 -2.82
C ILE A 71 -8.63 -10.54 -2.18
N ILE A 72 -9.71 -10.09 -1.54
CA ILE A 72 -9.75 -8.79 -0.87
C ILE A 72 -8.73 -8.73 0.28
N GLU A 73 -8.65 -9.78 1.09
CA GLU A 73 -7.69 -9.85 2.20
C GLU A 73 -6.25 -9.87 1.69
N LEU A 74 -5.95 -10.61 0.63
CA LEU A 74 -4.63 -10.65 0.01
C LEU A 74 -4.24 -9.30 -0.60
N ALA A 75 -5.16 -8.63 -1.29
CA ALA A 75 -4.92 -7.30 -1.87
C ALA A 75 -4.60 -6.27 -0.77
N GLN A 76 -5.35 -6.28 0.33
CA GLN A 76 -5.06 -5.40 1.47
C GLN A 76 -3.71 -5.72 2.12
N ASN A 77 -3.39 -7.01 2.27
CA ASN A 77 -2.12 -7.45 2.82
C ASN A 77 -0.94 -7.02 1.94
N ASP A 78 -1.04 -7.18 0.62
CA ASP A 78 -0.01 -6.76 -0.33
C ASP A 78 0.31 -5.26 -0.22
N VAL A 79 -0.73 -4.41 -0.14
CA VAL A 79 -0.54 -2.96 0.05
C VAL A 79 0.15 -2.66 1.37
N ASN A 80 -0.31 -3.28 2.47
CA ASN A 80 0.28 -3.08 3.79
C ASN A 80 1.74 -3.54 3.83
N LEU A 81 2.04 -4.69 3.24
CA LEU A 81 3.37 -5.27 3.20
C LEU A 81 4.33 -4.40 2.39
N LYS A 82 3.89 -3.89 1.22
CA LYS A 82 4.66 -2.96 0.41
C LYS A 82 4.94 -1.65 1.14
N SER A 83 3.95 -1.07 1.83
CA SER A 83 4.14 0.14 2.64
C SER A 83 5.19 -0.08 3.72
N ASN A 84 5.03 -1.14 4.53
CA ASN A 84 5.96 -1.47 5.60
C ASN A 84 7.38 -1.73 5.08
N TYR A 85 7.49 -2.44 3.95
CA TYR A 85 8.78 -2.70 3.32
C TYR A 85 9.47 -1.40 2.87
N LEU A 86 8.73 -0.47 2.25
CA LEU A 86 9.27 0.82 1.84
C LEU A 86 9.72 1.65 3.04
N GLU A 87 8.89 1.75 4.08
CA GLU A 87 9.23 2.48 5.32
C GLU A 87 10.51 1.94 5.98
N LEU A 88 10.63 0.61 6.07
CA LEU A 88 11.82 -0.03 6.63
C LEU A 88 13.05 0.19 5.74
N THR A 89 12.89 0.14 4.41
CA THR A 89 13.98 0.39 3.45
C THR A 89 14.47 1.83 3.53
N GLU A 90 13.55 2.79 3.64
CA GLU A 90 13.87 4.20 3.83
C GLU A 90 14.62 4.43 5.15
N MET A 91 14.15 3.83 6.24
CA MET A 91 14.82 3.93 7.54
C MET A 91 16.21 3.29 7.50
N LEU A 92 16.36 2.12 6.88
CA LEU A 92 17.66 1.48 6.67
C LEU A 92 18.60 2.44 5.91
N ARG A 93 18.11 3.07 4.85
CA ARG A 93 18.91 3.99 4.04
C ARG A 93 19.33 5.24 4.81
N VAL A 94 18.45 5.77 5.66
CA VAL A 94 18.78 6.87 6.57
C VAL A 94 19.90 6.45 7.50
N LEU A 95 19.81 5.28 8.15
CA LEU A 95 20.83 4.79 9.07
C LEU A 95 22.20 4.57 8.41
N GLU A 96 22.23 3.98 7.21
CA GLU A 96 23.48 3.80 6.44
C GLU A 96 24.16 5.13 6.12
N LYS A 97 23.36 6.14 5.76
CA LYS A 97 23.88 7.45 5.35
C LYS A 97 24.27 8.33 6.54
N THR A 98 23.53 8.24 7.65
CA THR A 98 23.87 8.97 8.87
C THR A 98 25.13 8.41 9.53
N GLN A 99 25.40 7.10 9.43
CA GLN A 99 26.64 6.51 9.95
C GLN A 99 27.88 7.18 9.33
N GLY A 100 27.93 7.29 8.00
CA GLY A 100 29.05 7.97 7.30
C GLY A 100 29.16 9.45 7.68
N PHE A 101 28.03 10.13 7.85
CA PHE A 101 28.01 11.53 8.30
C PHE A 101 28.62 11.70 9.71
N PHE A 102 28.32 10.80 10.65
CA PHE A 102 28.90 10.87 12.00
C PHE A 102 30.40 10.59 12.03
N GLU A 103 30.87 9.67 11.18
CA GLU A 103 32.30 9.39 11.06
C GLU A 103 33.05 10.62 10.53
N GLU A 104 32.53 11.32 9.51
CA GLU A 104 33.09 12.57 9.00
C GLU A 104 33.02 13.73 10.01
N GLN A 105 31.88 13.87 10.71
CA GLN A 105 31.68 14.94 11.69
C GLN A 105 32.53 14.75 12.96
N GLN A 106 32.86 13.50 13.34
CA GLN A 106 33.84 13.22 14.39
C GLN A 106 35.25 13.68 13.99
N VAL A 107 35.64 13.54 12.72
CA VAL A 107 36.92 14.04 12.22
C VAL A 107 36.96 15.57 12.28
N VAL A 108 35.89 16.25 11.82
CA VAL A 108 35.79 17.73 11.87
C VAL A 108 35.78 18.25 13.33
N ASN A 109 35.05 17.61 14.24
CA ASN A 109 35.06 18.00 15.66
C ASN A 109 36.42 17.74 16.33
N MET A 110 37.11 16.64 15.97
CA MET A 110 38.45 16.35 16.50
C MET A 110 39.50 17.35 15.99
N GLU A 111 39.38 17.83 14.75
CA GLU A 111 40.21 18.90 14.19
C GLU A 111 39.91 20.27 14.81
N LEU A 112 38.63 20.60 15.06
CA LEU A 112 38.23 21.82 15.76
C LEU A 112 38.71 21.83 17.22
N SER A 113 38.66 20.70 17.93
CA SER A 113 39.21 20.57 19.29
C SER A 113 40.73 20.69 19.34
N LYS A 114 41.47 20.29 18.28
CA LYS A 114 42.93 20.48 18.21
C LYS A 114 43.34 21.94 17.98
N ASN A 115 42.44 22.76 17.45
CA ASN A 115 42.66 24.19 17.19
C ASN A 115 42.14 25.10 18.33
N ALA A 116 41.55 24.53 19.39
CA ALA A 116 40.90 25.25 20.48
C ALA A 116 41.70 25.22 21.80
N GLU A 117 43.04 25.28 21.74
CA GLU A 117 43.89 25.44 22.93
C GLU A 117 44.03 26.90 23.39
N ASP A 118 43.11 27.79 23.01
CA ASP A 118 43.05 29.11 23.65
C ASP A 118 41.61 29.64 23.63
N HIS A 119 41.17 30.17 24.78
CA HIS A 119 39.85 30.77 25.10
C HIS A 119 38.80 29.85 25.76
N HIS A 120 38.86 29.84 27.10
CA HIS A 120 37.73 29.50 27.97
C HIS A 120 36.53 30.44 27.80
N HIS A 121 35.32 29.88 27.97
CA HIS A 121 33.98 30.49 28.16
C HIS A 121 33.06 30.55 26.92
N GLY A 122 32.38 29.43 26.65
CA GLY A 122 31.18 29.40 25.82
C GLY A 122 30.63 27.98 25.76
N GLY A 123 29.47 27.73 26.36
CA GLY A 123 28.88 26.39 26.48
C GLY A 123 28.80 25.66 25.14
N GLY A 124 29.55 24.56 25.03
CA GLY A 124 29.43 23.59 23.94
C GLY A 124 28.08 22.89 24.03
N GLY A 125 27.04 23.53 23.49
CA GLY A 125 25.73 22.93 23.34
C GLY A 125 25.83 21.74 22.39
N HIS A 126 25.57 20.55 22.90
CA HIS A 126 25.44 19.35 22.08
C HIS A 126 24.24 19.53 21.14
N LEU A 127 24.50 19.78 19.85
CA LEU A 127 23.43 19.84 18.85
C LEU A 127 22.87 18.43 18.65
N GLY A 128 21.58 18.26 18.92
CA GLY A 128 20.83 17.08 18.48
C GLY A 128 20.58 17.17 16.97
N PHE A 129 20.63 16.04 16.27
CA PHE A 129 20.32 15.95 14.85
C PHE A 129 19.02 15.16 14.65
N VAL A 130 18.33 15.45 13.55
CA VAL A 130 17.18 14.67 13.07
C VAL A 130 17.46 14.32 11.62
N ALA A 131 17.30 13.05 11.26
CA ALA A 131 17.47 12.57 9.89
C ALA A 131 16.18 11.91 9.40
N GLY A 132 15.93 12.01 8.09
CA GLY A 132 14.73 11.47 7.46
C GLY A 132 14.83 11.52 5.94
N VAL A 133 13.75 11.18 5.26
CA VAL A 133 13.66 11.15 3.79
C VAL A 133 12.69 12.23 3.32
N VAL A 134 13.05 12.92 2.23
CA VAL A 134 12.21 13.91 1.55
C VAL A 134 12.20 13.62 0.05
N GLY A 135 11.04 13.76 -0.58
CA GLY A 135 10.93 13.68 -2.04
C GLY A 135 11.78 14.76 -2.70
N ARG A 136 12.51 14.42 -3.77
CA ARG A 136 13.41 15.36 -4.49
C ARG A 136 12.67 16.57 -5.05
N ASP A 137 11.40 16.41 -5.39
CA ASP A 137 10.52 17.50 -5.84
C ASP A 137 10.28 18.56 -4.75
N ARG A 138 10.43 18.20 -3.47
CA ARG A 138 10.15 19.07 -2.32
C ARG A 138 11.40 19.58 -1.60
N GLU A 139 12.57 19.13 -2.00
CA GLU A 139 13.86 19.47 -1.37
C GLU A 139 14.02 20.98 -1.19
N PHE A 140 13.90 21.76 -2.26
CA PHE A 140 14.08 23.21 -2.23
C PHE A 140 13.00 23.94 -1.40
N ALA A 141 11.76 23.46 -1.44
CA ALA A 141 10.67 24.04 -0.65
C ALA A 141 10.88 23.77 0.85
N PHE A 142 11.33 22.55 1.19
CA PHE A 142 11.63 22.13 2.56
C PHE A 142 12.81 22.92 3.14
N GLU A 143 13.90 23.06 2.40
CA GLU A 143 15.07 23.85 2.82
C GLU A 143 14.69 25.32 3.09
N ARG A 144 13.95 25.95 2.16
CA ARG A 144 13.48 27.33 2.34
C ARG A 144 12.57 27.50 3.54
N MET A 145 11.74 26.50 3.85
CA MET A 145 10.90 26.50 5.04
C MET A 145 11.77 26.40 6.29
N LEU A 146 12.69 25.45 6.36
CA LEU A 146 13.62 25.28 7.48
C LEU A 146 14.43 26.55 7.71
N TRP A 147 14.99 27.15 6.67
CA TRP A 147 15.76 28.40 6.76
C TRP A 147 14.96 29.55 7.39
N ARG A 148 13.69 29.71 6.96
CA ARG A 148 12.81 30.77 7.48
C ARG A 148 12.45 30.55 8.96
N VAL A 149 12.15 29.31 9.33
CA VAL A 149 11.77 28.96 10.72
C VAL A 149 12.98 29.05 11.64
N ALA A 150 14.12 28.56 11.20
CA ALA A 150 15.38 28.58 11.93
C ALA A 150 16.06 29.95 11.97
N ARG A 151 15.56 30.95 11.24
CA ARG A 151 16.20 32.27 11.05
C ARG A 151 17.67 32.17 10.60
N GLY A 152 18.00 31.13 9.83
CA GLY A 152 19.36 30.87 9.35
C GLY A 152 20.28 30.06 10.27
N ASN A 153 19.78 29.51 11.37
CA ASN A 153 20.58 28.73 12.34
C ASN A 153 20.56 27.20 12.14
N VAL A 154 19.98 26.69 11.05
CA VAL A 154 19.93 25.24 10.74
C VAL A 154 20.87 24.94 9.58
N PHE A 155 21.77 23.99 9.79
CA PHE A 155 22.64 23.34 8.82
C PHE A 155 22.57 21.83 9.02
#